data_AF-A0A7C7G3T6-F1
#
_entry.id   AF-A0A7C7G3T6-F1
#
_cell.length_a   1.000
_cell.length_b   1.000
_cell.length_c   1.000
_cell.angle_alpha   90.00
_cell.angle_beta   90.00
_cell.angle_gamma   90.00
#
_symmetry.space_group_name_H-M   'P 1'
#
loop_
_entity.id
_entity.type
_entity.pdbx_description
1 polymer ?
#
loop_
_entity_poly.entity_id
_entity_poly.type
_entity_poly.pdbx_seq_one_letter_code
_entity_poly.pdbx_strand_id
1 'polypeptide(L)'
;MPSVIQGFVITTKPKDVTLESFPTVDTIAAGATTTIVYPSQYKGVAISVAIINQDSANTCTISLNGSTAFTLSASGQFNVNDQNIVSVQITAGAAAVTDVVAQVAPTLLTTEAQRFGIVRG
;
A
#
# COMPACT_ATOMS: atom_id res chain seq x y z
N MET A 1 17.54 -0.48 10.77
CA MET A 1 18.19 -1.19 9.65
C MET A 1 17.27 -1.08 8.46
N PRO A 2 17.74 -0.67 7.27
CA PRO A 2 16.89 -0.61 6.09
C PRO A 2 16.39 -2.03 5.76
N SER A 3 15.10 -2.15 5.46
CA SER A 3 14.47 -3.43 5.10
C SER A 3 14.26 -3.47 3.59
N VAL A 4 14.53 -4.60 2.94
CA VAL A 4 14.25 -4.77 1.51
C VAL A 4 12.94 -5.53 1.38
N ILE A 5 11.92 -4.92 0.78
CA ILE A 5 10.62 -5.55 0.51
C ILE A 5 10.39 -5.52 -0.99
N GLN A 6 10.27 -6.71 -1.61
CA GLN A 6 10.04 -6.86 -3.06
C GLN A 6 11.04 -6.07 -3.93
N GLY A 7 12.30 -6.01 -3.50
CA GLY A 7 13.36 -5.28 -4.20
C GLY A 7 13.43 -3.78 -3.90
N PHE A 8 12.48 -3.21 -3.15
CA PHE A 8 12.54 -1.81 -2.71
C PHE A 8 13.25 -1.68 -1.36
N VAL A 9 14.22 -0.77 -1.28
CA VAL A 9 14.90 -0.41 -0.04
C VAL A 9 14.01 0.53 0.77
N ILE A 10 13.56 0.07 1.93
CA ILE A 10 12.70 0.80 2.84
C ILE A 10 13.54 1.35 3.98
N THR A 11 13.72 2.67 3.98
CA THR A 11 14.43 3.41 5.03
C THR A 11 13.47 4.01 6.07
N THR A 12 12.18 4.06 5.75
CA THR A 12 11.14 4.57 6.65
C THR A 12 10.86 3.60 7.79
N LYS A 13 10.84 4.13 9.02
CA LYS A 13 10.44 3.35 10.19
C LYS A 13 8.91 3.18 10.15
N PRO A 14 8.39 1.95 10.31
CA PRO A 14 6.95 1.76 10.50
C PRO A 14 6.57 2.50 11.78
N LYS A 15 5.79 3.58 11.65
CA LYS A 15 5.42 4.55 12.71
C LYS A 15 6.47 5.61 13.05
N ASP A 16 7.15 6.16 12.05
CA ASP A 16 7.92 7.38 12.27
C ASP A 16 6.98 8.60 12.42
N VAL A 17 6.84 9.12 13.64
CA VAL A 17 6.02 10.32 13.93
C VAL A 17 6.68 11.61 13.44
N THR A 18 7.94 11.55 12.99
CA THR A 18 8.68 12.70 12.47
C THR A 18 8.51 12.87 10.95
N LEU A 19 7.94 11.87 10.28
CA LEU A 19 7.65 11.92 8.85
C LEU A 19 6.17 12.24 8.61
N GLU A 20 5.92 13.23 7.75
CA GLU A 20 4.56 13.52 7.28
C GLU A 20 4.05 12.36 6.42
N SER A 21 2.77 12.03 6.58
CA SER A 21 2.10 11.03 5.77
C SER A 21 0.84 11.61 5.14
N PHE A 22 0.53 11.17 3.93
CA PHE A 22 -0.60 11.65 3.16
C PHE A 22 -1.64 10.56 2.98
N PRO A 23 -2.94 10.86 3.13
CA PRO A 23 -3.99 9.90 2.85
C PRO A 23 -4.13 9.71 1.33
N THR A 24 -4.31 8.47 0.91
CA THR A 24 -4.61 8.06 -0.45
C THR A 24 -5.84 7.17 -0.44
N VAL A 25 -6.65 7.25 -1.48
CA VAL A 25 -7.85 6.43 -1.64
C VAL A 25 -7.84 5.88 -3.05
N ASP A 26 -7.84 4.55 -3.16
CA ASP A 26 -7.97 3.81 -4.41
C ASP A 26 -9.26 3.01 -4.38
N THR A 27 -10.08 3.13 -5.42
CA THR A 27 -11.33 2.36 -5.56
C THR A 27 -11.15 1.31 -6.64
N ILE A 28 -11.26 0.04 -6.27
CA ILE A 28 -11.15 -1.09 -7.19
C ILE A 28 -12.54 -1.45 -7.72
N ALA A 29 -12.70 -1.41 -9.04
CA ALA A 29 -13.95 -1.73 -9.70
C ALA A 29 -14.39 -3.17 -9.42
N ALA A 30 -15.71 -3.40 -9.41
CA ALA A 30 -16.29 -4.73 -9.20
C ALA A 30 -15.74 -5.75 -10.22
N GLY A 31 -15.38 -6.94 -9.74
CA GLY A 31 -14.82 -8.04 -10.54
C GLY A 31 -13.41 -7.80 -11.09
N ALA A 32 -12.76 -6.67 -10.77
CA ALA A 32 -11.42 -6.36 -11.23
C ALA A 32 -10.34 -6.83 -10.23
N THR A 33 -9.17 -7.18 -10.77
CA THR A 33 -7.95 -7.36 -10.00
C THR A 33 -7.02 -6.19 -10.22
N THR A 34 -6.61 -5.52 -9.15
CA THR A 34 -5.70 -4.38 -9.20
C THR A 34 -4.57 -4.57 -8.20
N THR A 35 -3.36 -4.20 -8.62
CA THR A 35 -2.19 -4.12 -7.75
C THR A 35 -1.77 -2.66 -7.60
N ILE A 36 -1.89 -2.16 -6.37
CA ILE A 36 -1.40 -0.85 -5.96
C ILE A 36 0.05 -1.02 -5.52
N VAL A 37 0.97 -0.28 -6.16
CA VAL A 37 2.40 -0.31 -5.84
C VAL A 37 2.80 1.09 -5.37
N TYR A 38 2.82 1.29 -4.06
CA TYR A 38 2.98 2.62 -3.45
C TYR A 38 4.26 3.34 -3.86
N PRO A 39 5.44 2.69 -3.95
CA PRO A 39 6.65 3.40 -4.39
C PRO A 39 6.57 3.87 -5.84
N SER A 40 5.84 3.16 -6.69
CA SER A 40 5.71 3.50 -8.10
C SER A 40 4.67 4.59 -8.32
N GLN A 41 3.49 4.44 -7.71
CA GLN A 41 2.33 5.30 -7.91
C GLN A 41 2.37 6.57 -7.04
N TYR A 42 2.83 6.46 -5.79
CA TYR A 42 2.75 7.52 -4.79
C TYR A 42 4.11 7.99 -4.28
N LYS A 43 5.22 7.46 -4.83
CA LYS A 43 6.61 7.80 -4.42
C LYS A 43 6.83 7.67 -2.91
N GLY A 44 6.17 6.69 -2.30
CA GLY A 44 6.23 6.43 -0.87
C GLY A 44 5.89 5.01 -0.50
N VAL A 45 5.83 4.75 0.80
CA VAL A 45 5.46 3.45 1.37
C VAL A 45 4.24 3.65 2.25
N ALA A 46 3.25 2.78 2.11
CA ALA A 46 2.10 2.83 2.99
C ALA A 46 2.50 2.34 4.38
N ILE A 47 2.21 3.16 5.41
CA ILE A 47 2.42 2.83 6.82
C ILE A 47 1.17 2.23 7.47
N SER A 48 0.02 2.50 6.85
CA SER A 48 -1.26 1.90 7.20
C SER A 48 -2.12 1.77 5.94
N VAL A 49 -2.92 0.71 5.89
CA VAL A 49 -3.88 0.44 4.82
C VAL A 49 -5.15 -0.15 5.44
N ALA A 50 -6.29 0.44 5.12
CA ALA A 50 -7.62 -0.07 5.38
C ALA A 50 -8.23 -0.50 4.04
N ILE A 51 -8.73 -1.74 3.97
CA ILE A 51 -9.39 -2.31 2.80
C ILE A 51 -10.83 -2.62 3.20
N ILE A 52 -11.78 -2.07 2.45
CA ILE A 52 -13.21 -2.15 2.74
C ILE A 52 -13.90 -2.79 1.54
N ASN A 53 -14.48 -3.96 1.75
CA ASN A 53 -15.31 -4.61 0.75
C ASN A 53 -16.72 -4.00 0.83
N GLN A 54 -17.13 -3.22 -0.18
CA GLN A 54 -18.48 -2.64 -0.23
C GLN A 54 -19.51 -3.65 -0.77
N ASP A 55 -19.09 -4.85 -1.16
CA ASP A 55 -19.97 -5.90 -1.66
C ASP A 55 -20.60 -6.65 -0.49
N SER A 56 -21.92 -6.63 -0.42
CA SER A 56 -22.71 -7.26 0.66
C SER A 56 -22.97 -8.75 0.44
N ALA A 57 -22.63 -9.30 -0.73
CA ALA A 57 -22.87 -10.69 -1.07
C ALA A 57 -21.58 -11.46 -1.40
N ASN A 58 -20.62 -10.81 -2.06
CA ASN A 58 -19.41 -11.47 -2.54
C ASN A 58 -18.19 -11.12 -1.68
N THR A 59 -17.30 -12.10 -1.56
CA THR A 59 -16.00 -11.92 -0.91
C THR A 59 -15.02 -11.22 -1.85
N CYS A 60 -13.98 -10.61 -1.29
CA CYS A 60 -12.82 -10.15 -2.05
C CYS A 60 -11.55 -10.87 -1.58
N THR A 61 -10.50 -10.87 -2.41
CA THR A 61 -9.21 -11.46 -2.03
C THR A 61 -8.14 -10.39 -1.96
N ILE A 62 -7.26 -10.49 -0.96
CA ILE A 62 -6.25 -9.48 -0.64
C ILE A 62 -4.89 -10.18 -0.50
N SER A 63 -3.85 -9.62 -1.09
CA SER A 63 -2.45 -9.97 -0.86
C SER A 63 -1.65 -8.71 -0.54
N LEU A 64 -0.85 -8.78 0.53
CA LEU A 64 0.04 -7.69 0.96
C LEU A 64 1.49 -8.08 0.70
N ASN A 65 2.26 -7.19 0.08
CA ASN A 65 3.69 -7.37 -0.20
C ASN A 65 4.02 -8.72 -0.88
N GLY A 66 3.12 -9.26 -1.69
CA GLY A 66 3.30 -10.56 -2.38
C GLY A 66 3.16 -11.78 -1.46
N SER A 67 2.61 -11.61 -0.26
CA SER A 67 2.21 -12.70 0.62
C SER A 67 1.09 -13.53 0.00
N THR A 68 0.85 -14.72 0.54
CA THR A 68 -0.30 -15.56 0.19
C THR A 68 -1.60 -14.75 0.33
N ALA A 69 -2.42 -14.78 -0.72
CA ALA A 69 -3.69 -14.08 -0.71
C ALA A 69 -4.65 -14.72 0.32
N PHE A 70 -5.46 -13.89 0.97
CA PHE A 70 -6.50 -14.33 1.88
C PHE A 70 -7.84 -13.68 1.51
N THR A 71 -8.93 -14.31 1.96
CA THR A 71 -10.29 -13.87 1.65
C THR A 71 -10.79 -12.92 2.72
N LEU A 72 -11.36 -11.80 2.29
CA LEU A 72 -12.14 -10.89 3.13
C LEU A 72 -13.63 -11.14 2.86
N SER A 73 -14.42 -11.23 3.93
CA SER A 73 -15.86 -11.50 3.84
C SER A 73 -16.61 -10.40 3.09
N ALA A 74 -17.84 -10.71 2.68
CA ALA A 74 -18.80 -9.70 2.25
C ALA A 74 -19.00 -8.65 3.36
N SER A 75 -19.09 -7.37 2.98
CA SER A 75 -19.11 -6.21 3.87
C SER A 75 -17.96 -6.17 4.89
N GLY A 76 -16.88 -6.92 4.64
CA GLY A 76 -15.75 -7.03 5.54
C GLY A 76 -14.83 -5.81 5.46
N GLN A 77 -14.15 -5.55 6.57
CA GLN A 77 -13.05 -4.59 6.61
C GLN A 77 -11.80 -5.26 7.17
N PHE A 78 -10.66 -4.97 6.55
CA PHE A 78 -9.36 -5.40 7.03
C PHE A 78 -8.44 -4.19 7.14
N ASN A 79 -7.74 -4.08 8.27
CA ASN A 79 -6.83 -2.98 8.53
C ASN A 79 -5.46 -3.52 8.91
N VAL A 80 -4.42 -2.92 8.33
CA VAL A 80 -3.03 -3.12 8.76
C VAL A 80 -2.45 -1.77 9.08
N ASN A 81 -1.93 -1.64 10.29
CA ASN A 81 -1.42 -0.39 10.83
C ASN A 81 0.00 -0.62 11.33
N ASP A 82 0.81 0.44 11.34
CA ASP A 82 2.19 0.43 11.85
C ASP A 82 3.08 -0.61 11.13
N GLN A 83 2.90 -0.79 9.81
CA GLN A 83 3.71 -1.71 8.99
C GLN A 83 4.14 -1.06 7.69
N ASN A 84 5.28 -1.48 7.15
CA ASN A 84 5.75 -1.03 5.84
C ASN A 84 5.08 -1.87 4.73
N ILE A 85 4.18 -1.24 3.98
CA ILE A 85 3.39 -1.85 2.91
C ILE A 85 3.81 -1.24 1.58
N VAL A 86 4.41 -2.06 0.74
CA VAL A 86 4.94 -1.70 -0.58
C VAL A 86 3.92 -1.97 -1.68
N SER A 87 3.21 -3.09 -1.57
CA SER A 87 2.18 -3.47 -2.56
C SER A 87 0.94 -4.02 -1.89
N VAL A 88 -0.22 -3.68 -2.46
CA VAL A 88 -1.50 -4.29 -2.12
C VAL A 88 -2.12 -4.79 -3.42
N GLN A 89 -2.35 -6.10 -3.51
CA GLN A 89 -3.11 -6.69 -4.60
C GLN A 89 -4.49 -7.07 -4.10
N ILE A 90 -5.53 -6.64 -4.82
CA ILE A 90 -6.92 -6.90 -4.48
C ILE A 90 -7.64 -7.45 -5.70
N THR A 91 -8.46 -8.47 -5.51
CA THR A 91 -9.50 -8.86 -6.46
C THR A 91 -10.85 -8.60 -5.83
N ALA A 92 -11.57 -7.61 -6.37
CA ALA A 92 -12.86 -7.18 -5.83
C ALA A 92 -13.96 -8.21 -6.10
N GLY A 93 -14.99 -8.20 -5.25
CA GLY A 93 -16.22 -8.96 -5.46
C GLY A 93 -16.95 -8.56 -6.74
N ALA A 94 -17.83 -9.42 -7.24
CA ALA A 94 -18.45 -9.25 -8.55
C ALA A 94 -19.51 -8.14 -8.62
N ALA A 95 -20.07 -7.68 -7.49
CA ALA A 95 -21.24 -6.81 -7.47
C ALA A 95 -21.00 -5.40 -6.91
N ALA A 96 -19.88 -5.15 -6.23
CA ALA A 96 -19.53 -3.81 -5.75
C ALA A 96 -18.02 -3.57 -5.72
N VAL A 97 -17.65 -2.31 -5.45
CA VAL A 97 -16.26 -1.89 -5.38
C VAL A 97 -15.58 -2.35 -4.08
N THR A 98 -14.25 -2.39 -4.11
CA THR A 98 -13.44 -2.50 -2.89
C THR A 98 -12.62 -1.22 -2.75
N ASP A 99 -12.82 -0.49 -1.65
CA ASP A 99 -12.10 0.74 -1.37
C ASP A 99 -10.84 0.44 -0.56
N VAL A 100 -9.77 1.14 -0.90
CA VAL A 100 -8.47 1.04 -0.24
C VAL A 100 -8.08 2.43 0.23
N VAL A 101 -8.01 2.62 1.54
CA VAL A 101 -7.58 3.87 2.14
C VAL A 101 -6.23 3.63 2.79
N ALA A 102 -5.21 4.36 2.36
CA ALA A 102 -3.85 4.17 2.86
C ALA A 102 -3.22 5.48 3.33
N GLN A 103 -2.42 5.41 4.39
CA GLN A 103 -1.52 6.51 4.76
C GLN A 103 -0.14 6.21 4.19
N VAL A 104 0.31 7.06 3.28
CA VAL A 104 1.58 6.89 2.58
C VAL A 104 2.59 7.86 3.16
N ALA A 105 3.66 7.32 3.73
CA ALA A 105 4.83 8.11 4.11
C ALA A 105 5.77 8.20 2.90
N PRO A 106 6.23 9.39 2.51
CA PRO A 106 7.23 9.54 1.46
C PRO A 106 8.47 8.73 1.85
N THR A 107 8.90 7.84 0.96
CA THR A 107 10.27 7.36 1.03
C THR A 107 11.11 8.50 0.48
N LEU A 108 12.15 8.87 1.21
CA LEU A 108 13.22 9.68 0.65
C LEU A 108 13.81 8.87 -0.52
N LEU A 109 13.22 8.99 -1.72
CA LEU A 109 13.89 8.61 -2.95
C LEU A 109 15.13 9.49 -2.97
N THR A 110 16.28 8.86 -2.85
CA THR A 110 17.56 9.48 -2.52
C THR A 110 17.74 9.67 -1.01
N THR A 111 18.67 8.88 -0.45
CA THR A 111 19.48 9.37 0.66
C THR A 111 19.95 10.79 0.30
N GLU A 112 20.08 11.68 1.29
CA GLU A 112 20.66 13.03 1.05
C GLU A 112 21.99 12.96 0.27
N ALA A 113 22.71 11.84 0.37
CA ALA A 113 23.90 11.51 -0.41
C ALA A 113 23.70 11.48 -1.95
N GLN A 114 22.54 11.04 -2.46
CA GLN A 114 22.25 11.03 -3.90
C GLN A 114 21.73 12.38 -4.41
N ARG A 115 21.10 13.20 -3.56
CA ARG A 115 20.67 14.56 -3.90
C ARG A 115 21.85 15.49 -4.24
N PHE A 116 23.02 15.23 -3.67
CA PHE A 116 24.26 15.95 -3.98
C PHE A 116 25.19 15.23 -4.98
N GLY A 117 24.89 13.98 -5.36
CA GLY A 117 25.72 13.18 -6.27
C GLY A 117 25.40 13.33 -7.76
N ILE A 118 24.18 13.72 -8.13
CA ILE A 118 23.73 13.77 -9.53
C ILE A 118 23.94 15.16 -10.18
N VAL A 119 24.26 16.21 -9.40
CA VAL A 119 24.48 17.58 -9.93
C VAL A 119 25.95 17.88 -10.25
N ARG A 120 26.84 16.88 -10.18
CA ARG A 120 28.23 16.99 -10.66
C ARG A 120 28.59 15.78 -11.51
N GLY A 121 28.14 15.82 -12.75
CA GLY A 121 28.46 14.89 -13.83
C GLY A 121 27.74 15.31 -15.09
#